data_AF-A0A7W1A042-F1
#
_entry.id   AF-A0A7W1A042-F1
#
_cell.length_a   1.000
_cell.length_b   1.000
_cell.length_c   1.000
_cell.angle_alpha   90.00
_cell.angle_beta   90.00
_cell.angle_gamma   90.00
#
_symmetry.space_group_name_H-M   'P 1'
#
loop_
_entity.id
_entity.type
_entity.pdbx_description
1 polymer ?
#
loop_
_entity_poly.entity_id
_entity_poly.type
_entity_poly.pdbx_seq_one_letter_code
_entity_poly.pdbx_strand_id
1 'polypeptide(L)' 'MTDSADTRARRAAIVELIRTRHVATQAELRELLSARGYDVTQATLSRDLAKLHARRASRPDGGTAYE' A
#
# COMPACT_ATOMS: atom_id res chain seq x y z
N MET A 1 -5.78 11.38 19.45
CA MET A 1 -4.75 10.64 20.21
C MET A 1 -4.80 9.13 19.87
N THR A 2 -4.99 8.77 18.60
CA THR A 2 -5.17 7.39 18.09
C THR A 2 -4.31 7.12 16.85
N ASP A 3 -3.21 7.86 16.69
CA ASP A 3 -2.52 7.95 15.39
C ASP A 3 -1.56 6.78 15.10
N SER A 4 -0.96 6.18 16.14
CA SER A 4 0.00 5.09 15.96
C SER A 4 -0.65 3.72 15.72
N ALA A 5 -1.78 3.43 16.38
CA ALA A 5 -2.48 2.17 16.22
C ALA A 5 -3.13 2.07 14.82
N ASP A 6 -3.80 3.14 14.38
CA ASP A 6 -4.37 3.23 13.04
C ASP A 6 -3.29 3.14 11.96
N THR A 7 -2.17 3.86 12.14
CA THR A 7 -1.03 3.79 11.23
C THR A 7 -0.42 2.37 11.16
N ARG A 8 -0.31 1.66 12.30
CA ARG A 8 0.20 0.28 12.31
C ARG A 8 -0.76 -0.66 11.59
N ALA A 9 -2.07 -0.54 11.83
CA ALA A 9 -3.09 -1.36 11.18
C ALA A 9 -3.10 -1.11 9.65
N ARG A 10 -3.08 0.15 9.23
CA ARG A 10 -3.00 0.53 7.81
C ARG A 10 -1.74 -0.02 7.15
N ARG A 11 -0.57 0.08 7.78
CA ARG A 11 0.67 -0.50 7.24
C ARG A 11 0.61 -2.01 7.12
N ALA A 12 0.01 -2.70 8.08
CA ALA A 12 -0.22 -4.14 7.98
C ALA A 12 -1.13 -4.48 6.79
N ALA A 13 -2.21 -3.71 6.59
CA ALA A 13 -3.09 -3.85 5.43
C ALA A 13 -2.36 -3.60 4.09
N ILE A 14 -1.46 -2.61 4.02
CA ILE A 14 -0.61 -2.35 2.84
C ILE A 14 0.24 -3.59 2.52
N VAL A 15 0.95 -4.13 3.51
CA VAL A 15 1.80 -5.32 3.32
C VAL A 15 0.98 -6.52 2.86
N GLU A 16 -0.19 -6.74 3.45
CA GLU A 16 -1.10 -7.82 3.04
C GLU A 16 -1.57 -7.65 1.59
N LEU A 17 -1.99 -6.44 1.18
CA LEU A 17 -2.44 -6.17 -0.18
C LEU A 17 -1.32 -6.39 -1.20
N ILE A 18 -0.11 -5.89 -0.93
CA ILE A 18 1.06 -6.08 -1.79
C ILE A 18 1.41 -7.57 -1.96
N ARG A 19 1.31 -8.35 -0.88
CA ARG A 19 1.61 -9.80 -0.92
C ARG A 19 0.54 -10.64 -1.62
N THR A 20 -0.72 -10.21 -1.56
CA THR A 20 -1.86 -11.01 -2.04
C THR A 20 -2.39 -10.57 -3.40
N ARG A 21 -2.02 -9.38 -3.87
CA ARG A 21 -2.53 -8.80 -5.12
C ARG A 21 -1.40 -8.18 -5.94
N HIS A 22 -1.61 -8.14 -7.25
CA HIS A 22 -0.73 -7.39 -8.14
C HIS A 22 -1.16 -5.93 -8.08
N VAL A 23 -0.39 -5.09 -7.40
CA VAL A 23 -0.70 -3.66 -7.26
C VAL A 23 0.34 -2.85 -8.00
N ALA A 24 -0.04 -2.23 -9.11
CA ALA A 24 0.87 -1.53 -10.01
C ALA A 24 1.06 -0.06 -9.63
N THR A 25 0.05 0.56 -8.99
CA THR A 25 0.06 1.99 -8.71
C THR A 25 -0.37 2.33 -7.28
N GLN A 26 0.04 3.50 -6.78
CA GLN A 26 -0.44 4.01 -5.49
C GLN A 26 -1.93 4.33 -5.51
N ALA A 27 -2.48 4.73 -6.67
CA ALA A 27 -3.91 5.02 -6.81
C ALA A 27 -4.74 3.75 -6.59
N GLU A 28 -4.36 2.65 -7.25
CA GLU A 28 -4.95 1.34 -7.07
C GLU A 28 -4.83 0.86 -5.61
N LEU A 29 -3.64 0.97 -5.01
CA LEU A 29 -3.44 0.62 -3.61
C LEU A 29 -4.34 1.42 -2.67
N ARG A 30 -4.55 2.71 -2.96
CA ARG A 30 -5.44 3.59 -2.18
C ARG A 30 -6.90 3.16 -2.31
N GLU A 31 -7.35 2.77 -3.50
CA GLU A 31 -8.71 2.25 -3.70
C GLU A 31 -8.95 0.97 -2.91
N LEU A 32 -7.98 0.04 -2.93
CA LEU A 32 -8.03 -1.20 -2.15
C LEU A 32 -8.04 -0.95 -0.63
N LEU A 33 -7.29 0.06 -0.17
CA LEU A 33 -7.29 0.49 1.23
C LEU A 33 -8.61 1.16 1.62
N SER A 34 -9.16 2.01 0.77
CA SER A 34 -10.45 2.67 0.99
C SER A 34 -11.59 1.67 1.10
N ALA A 35 -11.58 0.62 0.27
CA ALA A 35 -12.53 -0.51 0.36
C ALA A 35 -12.44 -1.28 1.69
N ARG A 36 -11.33 -1.15 2.43
CA ARG A 36 -11.11 -1.71 3.77
C ARG A 36 -11.34 -0.68 4.90
N GLY A 37 -11.84 0.51 4.57
CA GLY A 37 -12.11 1.58 5.52
C GLY A 37 -10.92 2.50 5.82
N TYR A 38 -9.79 2.35 5.11
CA TYR A 38 -8.63 3.24 5.26
C TYR A 38 -8.66 4.33 4.20
N ASP A 39 -9.20 5.50 4.55
CA ASP A 39 -9.11 6.68 3.70
C ASP A 39 -7.79 7.42 3.94
N VAL A 40 -6.91 7.42 2.94
CA VAL A 40 -5.60 8.08 3.02
C VAL A 40 -5.26 8.84 1.76
N THR A 41 -4.57 9.97 1.92
CA THR A 41 -4.03 10.72 0.80
C THR A 41 -2.86 9.96 0.14
N GLN A 42 -2.57 10.31 -1.11
CA GLN A 42 -1.41 9.78 -1.82
C GLN A 42 -0.10 10.07 -1.07
N ALA A 43 0.04 11.26 -0.45
CA ALA A 43 1.22 11.63 0.32
C ALA A 43 1.41 10.75 1.57
N THR A 44 0.33 10.37 2.25
CA THR A 44 0.39 9.45 3.39
C THR A 44 0.75 8.05 2.93
N LEU A 45 0.11 7.55 1.87
CA LEU A 45 0.42 6.24 1.31
C LEU A 45 1.87 6.13 0.81
N SER A 46 2.37 7.18 0.14
CA SER A 46 3.76 7.25 -0.32
C SER A 46 4.76 7.18 0.85
N ARG A 47 4.50 7.90 1.95
CA ARG A 47 5.31 7.83 3.16
C ARG A 47 5.26 6.46 3.83
N ASP A 48 4.11 5.80 3.83
CA ASP A 48 3.98 4.45 4.39
C ASP A 48 4.72 3.40 3.54
N LEU A 49 4.61 3.45 2.21
CA LEU A 49 5.37 2.60 1.30
C LEU A 49 6.89 2.78 1.50
N ALA A 50 7.36 4.03 1.62
CA ALA A 50 8.76 4.33 1.89
C ALA A 50 9.23 3.74 3.24
N LYS A 51 8.42 3.88 4.31
CA LYS A 51 8.71 3.30 5.63
C LYS A 51 8.69 1.77 5.65
N LEU A 52 7.90 1.17 4.77
CA LEU A 52 7.83 -0.28 4.59
C LEU A 52 8.90 -0.81 3.64
N HIS A 53 9.71 0.07 3.03
CA HIS A 53 10.66 -0.27 1.97
C HIS A 53 10.04 -1.02 0.78
N ALA A 54 8.74 -0.78 0.54
CA ALA A 54 8.03 -1.35 -0.60
C ALA A 54 8.56 -0.73 -1.89
N ARG A 55 8.97 -1.57 -2.83
CA ARG A 55 9.53 -1.13 -4.12
C ARG A 55 8.70 -1.69 -5.26
N ARG A 56 8.77 -1.04 -6.43
CA ARG A 56 8.20 -1.62 -7.65
C ARG A 56 9.23 -2.53 -8.29
N ALA A 57 8.81 -3.74 -8.64
CA ALA A 57 9.60 -4.68 -9.42
C ALA A 57 8.89 -5.03 -10.73
N SER A 58 9.70 -5.28 -11.76
CA SER A 58 9.23 -5.81 -13.03
C SER A 58 8.80 -7.26 -12.86
N ARG A 59 7.64 -7.62 -13.41
CA ARG A 59 7.15 -9.00 -13.36
C ARG A 59 7.37 -9.73 -14.69
N PRO A 60 7.51 -11.08 -14.68
CA PRO A 60 7.74 -11.86 -15.90
C PRO A 60 6.62 -11.79 -16.94
N ASP A 61 5.38 -11.52 -16.51
CA ASP A 61 4.18 -11.33 -17.34
C ASP A 61 4.10 -9.94 -18.00
N GLY A 62 5.11 -9.09 -17.76
CA GLY A 62 5.10 -7.70 -18.18
C GLY A 62 4.43 -6.79 -17.16
N GLY A 63 4.87 -5.53 -17.13
CA GLY A 63 4.41 -4.55 -16.15
C GLY A 63 5.21 -4.59 -14.85
N THR A 64 4.74 -3.82 -13.86
CA THR A 64 5.41 -3.66 -12.58
C THR A 64 4.39 -3.70 -11.45
N ALA A 65 4.76 -4.27 -10.32
CA ALA A 65 3.96 -4.28 -9.11
C ALA A 65 4.82 -3.94 -7.91
N TYR A 66 4.18 -3.47 -6.84
CA TYR A 66 4.83 -3.40 -5.54
C TYR A 66 5.19 -4.82 -5.03
N GLU A 67 6.33 -4.92 -4.35
CA GLU A 67 6.81 -6.09 -3.59
C GLU A 67 7.41 -5.68 -2.25
#